data_AF-A0A9E2BC22-F1
#
_entry.id   AF-A0A9E2BC22-F1
#
_cell.length_a   1.000
_cell.length_b   1.000
_cell.length_c   1.000
_cell.angle_alpha   90.00
_cell.angle_beta   90.00
_cell.angle_gamma   90.00
#
_symmetry.space_group_name_H-M   'P 1'
#
loop_
_entity.id
_entity.type
_entity.pdbx_description
1 polymer ?
#
loop_
_entity_poly.entity_id
_entity_poly.type
_entity_poly.pdbx_seq_one_letter_code
_entity_poly.pdbx_strand_id
1 'polypeptide(L)'
;LRLLQVPFYIWAMAWWLISALVQIDEYAQHQLSAWLLLFGATAALLVYFDRLRDWNWMPAATNAALLLPVLMLIALYSLFDNDHILVLPDLYFWIAVLGTNYWIIEKLETVAWPSWVNIAAHTGLVVLTALILSFELLWIFITKLGLPGQGYLAIFALMPLIALRLAQIEVLPAIKRIGPALQLSLIGTLSVLLLLWNLLINLTNSGDPSPLPYIPFINPVDLTQIAFFVLVLDSLKLVNPSMKIQREHIGVILAGLCFVWLTAVLIRSMHHYLDIGFDLSAMSVDTRVQSAISILWTVIGMGAMLFASRNKLRPLWIVGAALVGVVLVKMFFIDLGASGTVERIVSFLVVGSLLVATGYFSPIPEKYADPGEKMAESSHA
;
A
#
# COMPACT_ATOMS: atom_id res chain seq x y z
N LEU A 1 27.74 -27.67 -31.42
CA LEU A 1 26.80 -26.67 -32.00
C LEU A 1 25.64 -26.33 -31.05
N ARG A 2 24.81 -27.28 -30.58
CA ARG A 2 23.69 -26.97 -29.64
C ARG A 2 24.12 -26.27 -28.34
N LEU A 3 25.25 -26.68 -27.73
CA LEU A 3 25.78 -26.06 -26.50
C LEU A 3 26.30 -24.61 -26.71
N LEU A 4 26.58 -24.21 -27.95
CA LEU A 4 27.09 -22.87 -28.25
C LEU A 4 25.96 -21.87 -28.56
N GLN A 5 24.71 -22.34 -28.74
CA GLN A 5 23.58 -21.49 -29.13
C GLN A 5 23.28 -20.41 -28.09
N VAL A 6 23.25 -20.78 -26.81
CA VAL A 6 22.94 -19.84 -25.73
C VAL A 6 24.07 -18.81 -25.54
N PRO A 7 25.36 -19.21 -25.44
CA PRO A 7 26.47 -18.24 -25.41
C PRO A 7 26.49 -17.28 -26.60
N PHE A 8 26.33 -17.78 -27.83
CA PHE A 8 26.32 -16.92 -29.03
C PHE A 8 25.13 -15.96 -29.02
N TYR A 9 23.97 -16.40 -28.54
CA TYR A 9 22.80 -15.54 -28.42
C TYR A 9 23.00 -14.44 -27.39
N ILE A 10 23.51 -14.77 -26.21
CA ILE A 10 23.83 -13.78 -25.17
C ILE A 10 24.85 -12.78 -25.71
N TRP A 11 25.90 -13.26 -26.38
CA TRP A 11 26.92 -12.41 -26.98
C TRP A 11 26.36 -11.50 -28.08
N ALA A 12 25.54 -12.04 -28.99
CA ALA A 12 24.90 -11.25 -30.06
C ALA A 12 23.90 -10.22 -29.50
N MET A 13 23.12 -10.60 -28.49
CA MET A 13 22.18 -9.69 -27.84
C MET A 13 22.91 -8.60 -27.05
N ALA A 14 24.02 -8.93 -26.39
CA ALA A 14 24.87 -7.95 -25.72
C ALA A 14 25.43 -6.93 -26.71
N TRP A 15 25.97 -7.38 -27.85
CA TRP A 15 26.42 -6.47 -28.90
C TRP A 15 25.28 -5.61 -29.47
N TRP A 16 24.12 -6.21 -29.76
CA TRP A 16 22.93 -5.48 -30.23
C TRP A 16 22.53 -4.36 -29.25
N LEU A 17 22.38 -4.68 -27.97
CA LEU A 17 21.92 -3.74 -26.96
C LEU A 17 22.98 -2.69 -26.61
N ILE A 18 24.24 -3.10 -26.40
CA ILE A 18 25.32 -2.17 -26.03
C ILE A 18 25.58 -1.19 -27.17
N SER A 19 25.70 -1.68 -28.41
CA SER A 19 25.91 -0.81 -29.56
C SER A 19 24.74 0.15 -29.76
N ALA A 20 23.49 -0.31 -29.62
CA ALA A 20 22.34 0.57 -29.71
C ALA A 20 22.32 1.62 -28.58
N LEU A 21 22.64 1.25 -27.35
CA LEU A 21 22.70 2.18 -26.21
C LEU A 21 23.78 3.26 -26.40
N VAL A 22 24.98 2.90 -26.88
CA VAL A 22 26.04 3.86 -27.21
C VAL A 22 25.59 4.85 -28.28
N GLN A 23 24.90 4.37 -29.32
CA GLN A 23 24.37 5.22 -30.38
C GLN A 23 23.25 6.15 -29.88
N ILE A 24 22.40 5.67 -28.97
CA ILE A 24 21.35 6.49 -28.37
C ILE A 24 21.97 7.59 -27.51
N ASP A 25 22.96 7.25 -26.68
CA ASP A 25 23.66 8.22 -25.83
C ASP A 25 24.35 9.32 -26.67
N GLU A 26 24.97 8.95 -27.78
CA GLU A 26 25.72 9.88 -28.62
C GLU A 26 24.82 10.74 -29.54
N TYR A 27 23.73 10.18 -30.07
CA TYR A 27 22.97 10.81 -31.17
C TYR A 27 21.49 11.09 -30.89
N ALA A 28 20.86 10.46 -29.91
CA ALA A 28 19.41 10.62 -29.71
C ALA A 28 19.07 11.90 -28.94
N GLN A 29 18.28 12.77 -29.58
CA GLN A 29 17.76 13.97 -28.92
C GLN A 29 16.75 13.64 -27.81
N HIS A 30 15.96 12.58 -27.99
CA HIS A 30 14.99 12.08 -27.01
C HIS A 30 15.42 10.68 -26.53
N GLN A 31 16.35 10.65 -25.56
CA GLN A 31 16.96 9.40 -25.08
C GLN A 31 15.92 8.41 -24.53
N LEU A 32 14.95 8.89 -23.74
CA LEU A 32 13.91 8.05 -23.14
C LEU A 32 13.04 7.36 -24.20
N SER A 33 12.48 8.13 -25.15
CA SER A 33 11.77 7.63 -26.33
C SER A 33 12.58 6.57 -27.08
N ALA A 34 13.87 6.82 -27.29
CA ALA A 34 14.75 5.90 -28.00
C ALA A 34 14.97 4.59 -27.24
N TRP A 35 15.12 4.62 -25.91
CA TRP A 35 15.19 3.41 -25.08
C TRP A 35 13.87 2.63 -25.12
N LEU A 36 12.73 3.29 -24.92
CA LEU A 36 11.41 2.65 -24.98
C LEU A 36 11.19 1.96 -26.34
N LEU A 37 11.57 2.63 -27.43
CA LEU A 37 11.52 2.06 -28.78
C LEU A 37 12.48 0.88 -28.93
N LEU A 38 13.74 1.01 -28.53
CA LEU A 38 14.76 -0.04 -28.65
C LEU A 38 14.30 -1.31 -27.95
N PHE A 39 13.97 -1.23 -26.67
CA PHE A 39 13.61 -2.39 -25.87
C PHE A 39 12.24 -2.95 -26.28
N GLY A 40 11.25 -2.08 -26.53
CA GLY A 40 9.93 -2.47 -27.00
C GLY A 40 9.98 -3.19 -28.34
N ALA A 41 10.65 -2.61 -29.34
CA ALA A 41 10.78 -3.20 -30.67
C ALA A 41 11.62 -4.48 -30.65
N THR A 42 12.73 -4.52 -29.89
CA THR A 42 13.55 -5.74 -29.76
C THR A 42 12.72 -6.89 -29.20
N ALA A 43 12.00 -6.67 -28.11
CA ALA A 43 11.15 -7.69 -27.50
C ALA A 43 9.98 -8.10 -28.40
N ALA A 44 9.35 -7.14 -29.08
CA ALA A 44 8.27 -7.40 -30.04
C ALA A 44 8.74 -8.27 -31.21
N LEU A 45 9.90 -7.95 -31.79
CA LEU A 45 10.49 -8.70 -32.90
C LEU A 45 10.85 -10.13 -32.48
N LEU A 46 11.42 -10.31 -31.29
CA LEU A 46 11.71 -11.65 -30.76
C LEU A 46 10.44 -12.52 -30.68
N VAL A 47 9.36 -11.96 -30.12
CA VAL A 47 8.08 -12.67 -30.01
C VAL A 47 7.40 -12.88 -31.36
N TYR A 48 7.50 -11.91 -32.27
CA TYR A 48 6.97 -12.02 -33.62
C TYR A 48 7.65 -13.14 -34.41
N PHE A 49 8.97 -13.20 -34.40
CA PHE A 49 9.71 -14.26 -35.09
C PHE A 49 9.52 -15.63 -34.43
N ASP A 50 9.42 -15.69 -33.10
CA ASP A 50 9.08 -16.93 -32.39
C ASP A 50 7.72 -17.48 -32.87
N ARG A 51 6.71 -16.61 -32.99
CA ARG A 51 5.37 -16.98 -33.52
C ARG A 51 5.41 -17.40 -34.99
N LEU A 52 6.14 -16.68 -35.84
CA LEU A 52 6.22 -16.99 -37.28
C LEU A 52 6.91 -18.33 -37.57
N ARG A 53 7.84 -18.75 -36.72
CA ARG A 53 8.69 -19.92 -36.94
C ARG A 53 8.37 -21.09 -36.00
N ASP A 54 7.36 -20.93 -35.13
CA ASP A 54 7.05 -21.84 -34.03
C ASP A 54 8.29 -22.28 -33.25
N TRP A 55 9.20 -21.32 -33.02
CA TRP A 55 10.54 -21.61 -32.54
C TRP A 55 10.51 -22.15 -31.10
N ASN A 56 9.57 -21.67 -30.27
CA ASN A 56 9.37 -22.04 -28.87
C ASN A 56 10.68 -22.02 -28.08
N TRP A 57 11.53 -21.03 -28.38
CA TRP A 57 12.90 -21.03 -27.91
C TRP A 57 13.04 -20.22 -26.63
N MET A 58 13.26 -20.95 -25.53
CA MET A 58 13.28 -20.39 -24.17
C MET A 58 14.17 -19.14 -24.01
N PRO A 59 15.40 -19.07 -24.53
CA PRO A 59 16.23 -17.86 -24.42
C PRO A 59 15.59 -16.59 -24.98
N ALA A 60 14.87 -16.67 -26.11
CA ALA A 60 14.18 -15.52 -26.69
C ALA A 60 12.96 -15.12 -25.86
N ALA A 61 12.20 -16.10 -25.35
CA ALA A 61 11.09 -15.86 -24.42
C ALA A 61 11.56 -15.19 -23.13
N THR A 62 12.67 -15.65 -22.55
CA THR A 62 13.30 -15.04 -21.36
C THR A 62 13.70 -13.60 -21.63
N ASN A 63 14.34 -13.31 -22.77
CA ASN A 63 14.69 -11.93 -23.11
C ASN A 63 13.48 -11.03 -23.33
N ALA A 64 12.40 -11.54 -23.93
CA ALA A 64 11.16 -10.78 -24.07
C ALA A 64 10.52 -10.49 -22.70
N ALA A 65 10.60 -11.42 -21.74
CA ALA A 65 10.11 -11.22 -20.37
C ALA A 65 10.91 -10.15 -19.59
N LEU A 66 12.19 -9.93 -19.94
CA LEU A 66 13.02 -8.86 -19.34
C LEU A 66 12.54 -7.45 -19.73
N LEU A 67 11.62 -7.31 -20.69
CA LEU A 67 11.06 -6.01 -21.02
C LEU A 67 10.41 -5.34 -19.80
N LEU A 68 9.64 -6.08 -18.99
CA LEU A 68 8.95 -5.51 -17.83
C LEU A 68 9.92 -4.89 -16.79
N PRO A 69 10.95 -5.59 -16.29
CA PRO A 69 11.91 -4.97 -15.36
C PRO A 69 12.70 -3.82 -16.00
N VAL A 70 12.99 -3.88 -17.31
CA VAL A 70 13.60 -2.74 -18.03
C VAL A 70 12.67 -1.52 -18.02
N LEU A 71 11.37 -1.71 -18.28
CA LEU A 71 10.39 -0.62 -18.20
C LEU A 71 10.27 -0.03 -16.78
N MET A 72 10.39 -0.85 -15.74
CA MET A 72 10.44 -0.33 -14.36
C MET A 72 11.65 0.57 -14.12
N LEU A 73 12.83 0.19 -14.65
CA LEU A 73 14.05 1.01 -14.54
C LEU A 73 13.93 2.30 -15.35
N ILE A 74 13.36 2.25 -16.55
CA ILE A 74 13.14 3.44 -17.39
C ILE A 74 12.12 4.38 -16.72
N ALA A 75 11.04 3.84 -16.14
CA ALA A 75 10.07 4.64 -15.39
C ALA A 75 10.71 5.31 -14.18
N LEU A 76 11.55 4.59 -13.44
CA LEU A 76 12.30 5.13 -12.32
C LEU A 76 13.27 6.24 -12.75
N TYR A 77 14.00 6.04 -13.85
CA TYR A 77 14.88 7.06 -14.42
C TYR A 77 14.10 8.32 -14.83
N SER A 78 12.96 8.15 -15.49
CA SER A 78 12.10 9.27 -15.94
C SER A 78 11.65 10.18 -14.80
N LEU A 79 11.46 9.62 -13.59
CA LEU A 79 11.11 10.40 -12.40
C LEU A 79 12.24 11.33 -11.93
N PHE A 80 13.50 10.97 -12.19
CA PHE A 80 14.65 11.79 -11.79
C PHE A 80 15.01 12.85 -12.84
N ASP A 81 14.70 12.60 -14.11
CA ASP A 81 15.18 13.41 -15.24
C ASP A 81 14.19 14.50 -15.67
N ASN A 82 12.88 14.18 -15.76
CA ASN A 82 11.90 15.05 -16.44
C ASN A 82 10.77 15.59 -15.54
N ASP A 83 10.91 15.49 -14.21
CA ASP A 83 9.89 15.77 -13.17
C ASP A 83 8.59 14.92 -13.26
N HIS A 84 8.22 14.42 -14.44
CA HIS A 84 7.09 13.52 -14.69
C HIS A 84 7.38 12.53 -15.84
N ILE A 85 6.50 11.55 -16.05
CA ILE A 85 6.79 10.39 -16.90
C ILE A 85 6.21 10.53 -18.32
N LEU A 86 5.00 11.07 -18.46
CA LEU A 86 4.26 11.07 -19.72
C LEU A 86 4.45 12.38 -20.51
N VAL A 87 5.72 12.74 -20.73
CA VAL A 87 6.13 13.88 -21.57
C VAL A 87 5.95 13.55 -23.06
N LEU A 88 5.63 14.52 -23.90
CA LEU A 88 5.67 14.33 -25.35
C LEU A 88 7.12 14.48 -25.86
N PRO A 89 7.65 13.56 -26.69
CA PRO A 89 6.93 12.46 -27.38
C PRO A 89 6.88 11.11 -26.63
N ASP A 90 7.53 10.97 -25.47
CA ASP A 90 7.66 9.72 -24.71
C ASP A 90 6.32 9.04 -24.39
N LEU A 91 5.24 9.80 -24.18
CA LEU A 91 3.87 9.31 -23.97
C LEU A 91 3.47 8.27 -25.02
N TYR A 92 3.75 8.53 -26.31
CA TYR A 92 3.38 7.60 -27.38
C TYR A 92 4.14 6.28 -27.27
N PHE A 93 5.41 6.34 -26.90
CA PHE A 93 6.26 5.17 -26.72
C PHE A 93 5.87 4.38 -25.46
N TRP A 94 5.47 5.06 -24.38
CA TRP A 94 4.92 4.42 -23.19
C TRP A 94 3.64 3.63 -23.50
N ILE A 95 2.68 4.24 -24.19
CA ILE A 95 1.44 3.56 -24.58
C ILE A 95 1.76 2.34 -25.46
N ALA A 96 2.61 2.52 -26.46
CA ALA A 96 3.00 1.45 -27.37
C ALA A 96 3.71 0.29 -26.65
N VAL A 97 4.65 0.60 -25.75
CA VAL A 97 5.46 -0.42 -25.09
C VAL A 97 4.70 -1.16 -23.98
N LEU A 98 3.77 -0.50 -23.27
CA LEU A 98 2.88 -1.16 -22.31
C LEU A 98 1.93 -2.14 -23.02
N GLY A 99 1.35 -1.73 -24.15
CA GLY A 99 0.54 -2.61 -24.99
C GLY A 99 1.35 -3.78 -25.55
N THR A 100 2.57 -3.51 -26.00
CA THR A 100 3.51 -4.53 -26.47
C THR A 100 3.85 -5.51 -25.35
N ASN A 101 4.15 -5.02 -24.15
CA ASN A 101 4.49 -5.88 -23.01
C ASN A 101 3.30 -6.76 -22.61
N TYR A 102 2.07 -6.24 -22.62
CA TYR A 102 0.87 -7.07 -22.41
C TYR A 102 0.77 -8.20 -23.45
N TRP A 103 0.94 -7.89 -24.73
CA TRP A 103 0.91 -8.87 -25.82
C TRP A 103 2.03 -9.93 -25.70
N ILE A 104 3.21 -9.53 -25.22
CA ILE A 104 4.33 -10.43 -24.93
C ILE A 104 3.96 -11.36 -23.77
N ILE A 105 3.45 -10.83 -22.66
CA ILE A 105 3.06 -11.64 -21.50
C ILE A 105 1.97 -12.65 -21.91
N GLU A 106 1.00 -12.26 -22.73
CA GLU A 106 -0.01 -13.18 -23.26
C GLU A 106 0.61 -14.31 -24.12
N LYS A 107 1.67 -14.05 -24.89
CA LYS A 107 2.43 -15.14 -25.55
C LYS A 107 3.13 -16.02 -24.52
N LEU A 108 3.75 -15.43 -23.51
CA LEU A 108 4.49 -16.16 -22.48
C LEU A 108 3.58 -17.10 -21.66
N GLU A 109 2.27 -16.81 -21.57
CA GLU A 109 1.27 -17.73 -21.01
C GLU A 109 1.25 -19.10 -21.71
N THR A 110 1.63 -19.16 -22.99
CA THR A 110 1.65 -20.40 -23.79
C THR A 110 2.97 -21.17 -23.73
N VAL A 111 4.03 -20.54 -23.21
CA VAL A 111 5.34 -21.18 -23.01
C VAL A 111 5.31 -21.94 -21.69
N ALA A 112 6.09 -23.01 -21.56
CA ALA A 112 6.18 -23.85 -20.34
C ALA A 112 6.88 -23.14 -19.16
N TRP A 113 6.45 -21.93 -18.82
CA TRP A 113 6.91 -21.16 -17.67
C TRP A 113 6.15 -21.58 -16.42
N PRO A 114 6.78 -21.52 -15.24
CA PRO A 114 6.07 -21.69 -13.99
C PRO A 114 4.94 -20.65 -13.88
N SER A 115 3.76 -21.07 -13.42
CA SER A 115 2.57 -20.21 -13.33
C SER A 115 2.79 -18.93 -12.52
N TRP A 116 3.63 -19.00 -11.47
CA TRP A 116 3.96 -17.85 -10.64
C TRP A 116 4.68 -16.74 -11.43
N VAL A 117 5.43 -17.07 -12.50
CA VAL A 117 6.12 -16.06 -13.31
C VAL A 117 5.13 -15.30 -14.17
N ASN A 118 4.18 -16.00 -14.78
CA ASN A 118 3.09 -15.38 -15.56
C ASN A 118 2.23 -14.48 -14.66
N ILE A 119 1.91 -14.94 -13.45
CA ILE A 119 1.20 -14.16 -12.44
C ILE A 119 2.01 -12.90 -12.08
N ALA A 120 3.30 -13.05 -11.77
CA ALA A 120 4.16 -11.93 -11.42
C ALA A 120 4.30 -10.90 -12.56
N ALA A 121 4.37 -11.35 -13.81
CA ALA A 121 4.46 -10.47 -14.97
C ALA A 121 3.18 -9.64 -15.16
N HIS A 122 2.01 -10.26 -15.12
CA HIS A 122 0.73 -9.53 -15.18
C HIS A 122 0.54 -8.58 -14.01
N THR A 123 0.84 -9.04 -12.78
CA THR A 123 0.77 -8.19 -11.58
C THR A 123 1.73 -7.00 -11.70
N GLY A 124 2.97 -7.24 -12.12
CA GLY A 124 3.97 -6.20 -12.29
C GLY A 124 3.59 -5.19 -13.37
N LEU A 125 3.00 -5.61 -14.49
CA LEU A 125 2.52 -4.71 -15.53
C LEU A 125 1.39 -3.80 -15.04
N VAL A 126 0.42 -4.34 -14.30
CA VAL A 126 -0.69 -3.56 -13.74
C VAL A 126 -0.17 -2.56 -12.70
N VAL A 127 0.72 -2.99 -11.81
CA VAL A 127 1.32 -2.13 -10.79
C VAL A 127 2.16 -1.03 -11.42
N LEU A 128 3.02 -1.36 -12.39
CA LEU A 128 3.82 -0.37 -13.13
C LEU A 128 2.92 0.68 -13.80
N THR A 129 1.88 0.23 -14.49
CA THR A 129 0.93 1.14 -15.16
C THR A 129 0.22 2.04 -14.14
N ALA A 130 -0.26 1.48 -13.02
CA ALA A 130 -0.89 2.25 -11.96
C ALA A 130 0.06 3.30 -11.37
N LEU A 131 1.34 2.96 -11.15
CA LEU A 131 2.35 3.89 -10.63
C LEU A 131 2.67 5.00 -11.63
N ILE A 132 2.87 4.68 -12.92
CA ILE A 132 3.10 5.69 -13.96
C ILE A 132 1.95 6.70 -14.00
N LEU A 133 0.70 6.21 -14.01
CA LEU A 133 -0.48 7.07 -14.00
C LEU A 133 -0.62 7.86 -12.68
N SER A 134 -0.17 7.30 -11.55
CA SER A 134 -0.20 7.99 -10.25
C SER A 134 0.73 9.20 -10.24
N PHE A 135 1.96 9.02 -10.73
CA PHE A 135 2.95 10.09 -10.81
C PHE A 135 2.52 11.18 -11.80
N GLU A 136 1.99 10.79 -12.97
CA GLU A 136 1.47 11.77 -13.93
C GLU A 136 0.29 12.55 -13.36
N LEU A 137 -0.68 11.86 -12.74
CA LEU A 137 -1.84 12.51 -12.14
C LEU A 137 -1.42 13.47 -11.02
N LEU A 138 -0.46 13.06 -10.19
CA LEU A 138 0.07 13.92 -9.14
C LEU A 138 0.71 15.18 -9.71
N TRP A 139 1.54 15.04 -10.75
CA TRP A 139 2.16 16.19 -11.43
C TRP A 139 1.11 17.12 -12.04
N ILE A 140 0.05 16.59 -12.66
CA ILE A 140 -1.06 17.40 -13.17
C ILE A 140 -1.70 18.23 -12.04
N PHE A 141 -1.98 17.60 -10.89
CA PHE A 141 -2.64 18.30 -9.79
C PHE A 141 -1.75 19.38 -9.17
N ILE A 142 -0.48 19.09 -8.94
CA ILE A 142 0.44 20.04 -8.31
C ILE A 142 0.79 21.16 -9.31
N THR A 143 1.23 20.80 -10.52
CA THR A 143 1.85 21.73 -11.46
C THR A 143 0.83 22.41 -12.38
N LYS A 144 -0.14 21.66 -12.93
CA LYS A 144 -1.10 22.21 -13.91
C LYS A 144 -2.33 22.82 -13.27
N LEU A 145 -2.87 22.19 -12.22
CA LEU A 145 -4.00 22.75 -11.47
C LEU A 145 -3.54 23.77 -10.41
N GLY A 146 -2.23 23.85 -10.14
CA GLY A 146 -1.66 24.81 -9.20
C GLY A 146 -2.18 24.62 -7.78
N LEU A 147 -2.36 23.37 -7.36
CA LEU A 147 -2.87 23.02 -6.03
C LEU A 147 -1.68 22.78 -5.08
N PRO A 148 -1.32 23.76 -4.22
CA PRO A 148 -0.08 23.72 -3.46
C PRO A 148 -0.17 22.86 -2.19
N GLY A 149 -1.39 22.53 -1.74
CA GLY A 149 -1.62 21.83 -0.48
C GLY A 149 -0.98 20.44 -0.46
N GLN A 150 -0.25 20.12 0.62
CA GLN A 150 0.40 18.81 0.75
C GLN A 150 -0.60 17.65 0.79
N GLY A 151 -1.87 17.91 1.15
CA GLY A 151 -2.93 16.91 1.15
C GLY A 151 -3.20 16.31 -0.23
N TYR A 152 -2.87 17.00 -1.33
CA TYR A 152 -3.02 16.47 -2.68
C TYR A 152 -2.03 15.34 -3.03
N LEU A 153 -0.98 15.10 -2.21
CA LEU A 153 -0.16 13.88 -2.32
C LEU A 153 -1.00 12.59 -2.17
N ALA A 154 -2.20 12.69 -1.58
CA ALA A 154 -3.22 11.63 -1.55
C ALA A 154 -3.56 11.05 -2.94
N ILE A 155 -3.46 11.86 -3.98
CA ILE A 155 -3.87 11.52 -5.35
C ILE A 155 -3.04 10.38 -5.92
N PHE A 156 -1.80 10.23 -5.45
CA PHE A 156 -0.95 9.11 -5.80
C PHE A 156 -1.64 7.75 -5.54
N ALA A 157 -2.46 7.63 -4.50
CA ALA A 157 -3.15 6.38 -4.19
C ALA A 157 -4.32 6.06 -5.11
N LEU A 158 -4.82 7.01 -5.92
CA LEU A 158 -6.04 6.82 -6.71
C LEU A 158 -5.90 5.71 -7.75
N MET A 159 -4.80 5.67 -8.51
CA MET A 159 -4.64 4.66 -9.57
C MET A 159 -4.44 3.25 -9.00
N PRO A 160 -3.67 3.03 -7.91
CA PRO A 160 -3.66 1.74 -7.21
C PRO A 160 -5.02 1.33 -6.65
N LEU A 161 -5.82 2.26 -6.11
CA LEU A 161 -7.19 1.98 -5.64
C LEU A 161 -8.12 1.58 -6.79
N ILE A 162 -8.03 2.27 -7.93
CA ILE A 162 -8.77 1.92 -9.14
C ILE A 162 -8.34 0.53 -9.64
N ALA A 163 -7.04 0.26 -9.73
CA ALA A 163 -6.52 -1.05 -10.14
C ALA A 163 -6.98 -2.17 -9.19
N LEU A 164 -7.00 -1.91 -7.89
CA LEU A 164 -7.50 -2.84 -6.88
C LEU A 164 -8.98 -3.13 -7.13
N ARG A 165 -9.79 -2.09 -7.35
CA ARG A 165 -11.21 -2.25 -7.66
C ARG A 165 -11.43 -3.03 -8.96
N LEU A 166 -10.69 -2.72 -10.02
CA LEU A 166 -10.77 -3.42 -11.31
C LEU A 166 -10.42 -4.91 -11.18
N ALA A 167 -9.47 -5.26 -10.31
CA ALA A 167 -9.15 -6.65 -10.00
C ALA A 167 -10.29 -7.36 -9.24
N GLN A 168 -10.92 -6.69 -8.27
CA GLN A 168 -12.06 -7.24 -7.52
C GLN A 168 -13.26 -7.56 -8.42
N ILE A 169 -13.56 -6.70 -9.39
CA ILE A 169 -14.70 -6.88 -10.30
C ILE A 169 -14.36 -7.66 -11.58
N GLU A 170 -13.15 -8.23 -11.65
CA GLU A 170 -12.71 -9.13 -12.73
C GLU A 170 -12.82 -8.53 -14.14
N VAL A 171 -12.63 -7.21 -14.27
CA VAL A 171 -12.70 -6.52 -15.57
C VAL A 171 -11.49 -6.83 -16.44
N LEU A 172 -10.33 -7.09 -15.85
CA LEU A 172 -9.08 -7.34 -16.58
C LEU A 172 -9.16 -8.69 -17.34
N PRO A 173 -8.95 -8.72 -18.66
CA PRO A 173 -9.02 -9.96 -19.45
C PRO A 173 -8.07 -11.05 -18.95
N ALA A 174 -6.89 -10.67 -18.46
CA ALA A 174 -5.91 -11.60 -17.88
C ALA A 174 -6.47 -12.37 -16.67
N ILE A 175 -7.30 -11.75 -15.83
CA ILE A 175 -7.94 -12.42 -14.68
C ILE A 175 -8.89 -13.51 -15.18
N LYS A 176 -9.66 -13.24 -16.23
CA LYS A 176 -10.58 -14.24 -16.81
C LYS A 176 -9.85 -15.42 -17.43
N ARG A 177 -8.65 -15.21 -17.99
CA ARG A 177 -7.81 -16.28 -18.57
C ARG A 177 -7.07 -17.10 -17.52
N ILE A 178 -6.43 -16.45 -16.55
CA ILE A 178 -5.53 -17.10 -15.57
C ILE A 178 -6.28 -17.55 -14.31
N GLY A 179 -7.36 -16.87 -13.96
CA GLY A 179 -8.24 -17.22 -12.84
C GLY A 179 -7.86 -16.59 -11.49
N PRO A 180 -8.37 -17.16 -10.38
CA PRO A 180 -8.33 -16.55 -9.05
C PRO A 180 -6.92 -16.29 -8.49
N ALA A 181 -5.92 -17.05 -8.93
CA ALA A 181 -4.55 -16.88 -8.46
C ALA A 181 -3.96 -15.51 -8.85
N LEU A 182 -4.22 -15.06 -10.09
CA LEU A 182 -3.81 -13.73 -10.54
C LEU A 182 -4.63 -12.63 -9.83
N GLN A 183 -5.94 -12.84 -9.68
CA GLN A 183 -6.81 -11.91 -8.97
C GLN A 183 -6.31 -11.64 -7.54
N LEU A 184 -6.01 -12.70 -6.79
CA LEU A 184 -5.48 -12.60 -5.42
C LEU A 184 -4.07 -12.00 -5.39
N SER A 185 -3.22 -12.29 -6.38
CA SER A 185 -1.91 -11.64 -6.48
C SER A 185 -2.03 -10.14 -6.69
N LEU A 186 -2.88 -9.69 -7.60
CA LEU A 186 -3.14 -8.27 -7.85
C LEU A 186 -3.67 -7.56 -6.60
N ILE A 187 -4.70 -8.14 -5.97
CA ILE A 187 -5.31 -7.61 -4.75
C ILE A 187 -4.27 -7.53 -3.63
N GLY A 188 -3.51 -8.60 -3.40
CA GLY A 188 -2.49 -8.65 -2.35
C GLY A 188 -1.39 -7.61 -2.58
N THR A 189 -0.82 -7.56 -3.77
CA THR A 189 0.27 -6.63 -4.09
C THR A 189 -0.17 -5.17 -3.99
N LEU A 190 -1.34 -4.81 -4.55
CA LEU A 190 -1.87 -3.45 -4.47
C LEU A 190 -2.25 -3.06 -3.04
N SER A 191 -2.77 -4.00 -2.24
CA SER A 191 -3.08 -3.76 -0.83
C SER A 191 -1.81 -3.50 -0.01
N VAL A 192 -0.73 -4.24 -0.25
CA VAL A 192 0.57 -4.01 0.41
C VAL A 192 1.16 -2.67 0.00
N LEU A 193 1.12 -2.32 -1.28
CA LEU A 193 1.56 -1.01 -1.77
C LEU A 193 0.81 0.13 -1.07
N LEU A 194 -0.53 0.04 -1.03
CA LEU A 194 -1.39 1.04 -0.38
C LEU A 194 -1.21 1.08 1.15
N LEU A 195 -0.91 -0.05 1.78
CA LEU A 195 -0.57 -0.12 3.21
C LEU A 195 0.72 0.64 3.52
N LEU A 196 1.78 0.40 2.75
CA LEU A 196 3.06 1.10 2.92
C LEU A 196 2.88 2.60 2.69
N TRP A 197 2.09 2.97 1.69
CA TRP A 197 1.72 4.36 1.43
C TRP A 197 0.89 4.98 2.56
N ASN A 198 -0.09 4.27 3.13
CA ASN A 198 -0.88 4.71 4.30
C ASN A 198 0.02 5.05 5.49
N LEU A 199 1.01 4.21 5.79
CA LEU A 199 1.95 4.49 6.89
C LEU A 199 2.76 5.75 6.59
N LEU A 200 3.31 5.87 5.39
CA LEU A 200 4.12 7.02 5.00
C LEU A 200 3.31 8.33 5.11
N ILE A 201 2.14 8.40 4.47
CA ILE A 201 1.33 9.62 4.41
C ILE A 201 0.78 10.03 5.79
N ASN A 202 0.50 9.07 6.68
CA ASN A 202 0.04 9.38 8.03
C ASN A 202 1.14 9.89 8.96
N LEU A 203 2.41 9.57 8.67
CA LEU A 203 3.55 10.00 9.48
C LEU A 203 4.16 11.32 9.00
N THR A 204 4.01 11.68 7.72
CA THR A 204 4.75 12.80 7.11
C THR A 204 3.89 13.92 6.55
N ASN A 205 2.58 13.71 6.35
CA ASN A 205 1.74 14.66 5.62
C ASN A 205 0.74 15.41 6.52
N SER A 206 0.76 16.74 6.44
CA SER A 206 -0.12 17.64 7.20
C SER A 206 -1.59 17.58 6.77
N GLY A 207 -1.90 16.95 5.63
CA GLY A 207 -3.23 16.88 5.04
C GLY A 207 -3.77 18.23 4.60
N ASP A 208 -2.91 19.23 4.40
CA ASP A 208 -3.28 20.57 3.95
C ASP A 208 -4.02 20.53 2.59
N PRO A 209 -5.31 20.87 2.53
CA PRO A 209 -6.09 20.83 1.30
C PRO A 209 -6.13 22.18 0.57
N SER A 210 -5.27 23.15 0.93
CA SER A 210 -5.22 24.49 0.36
C SER A 210 -5.36 24.50 -1.17
N PRO A 211 -6.32 25.26 -1.74
CA PRO A 211 -7.02 26.40 -1.13
C PRO A 211 -8.32 26.06 -0.36
N LEU A 212 -8.69 24.78 -0.24
CA LEU A 212 -9.90 24.38 0.48
C LEU A 212 -9.66 24.39 2.00
N PRO A 213 -10.71 24.62 2.82
CA PRO A 213 -10.58 24.52 4.27
C PRO A 213 -10.33 23.07 4.71
N TYR A 214 -9.52 22.90 5.76
CA TYR A 214 -9.32 21.59 6.36
C TYR A 214 -10.57 21.14 7.13
N ILE A 215 -11.08 19.96 6.76
CA ILE A 215 -12.16 19.26 7.44
C ILE A 215 -11.69 17.80 7.67
N PRO A 216 -11.64 17.31 8.92
CA PRO A 216 -11.32 15.93 9.23
C PRO A 216 -12.23 14.96 8.45
N PHE A 217 -11.70 13.83 8.00
CA PHE A 217 -12.42 12.79 7.24
C PHE A 217 -12.90 13.18 5.83
N ILE A 218 -12.86 14.47 5.46
CA ILE A 218 -13.31 14.98 4.16
C ILE A 218 -12.13 15.45 3.29
N ASN A 219 -10.98 15.80 3.89
CA ASN A 219 -9.81 16.18 3.12
C ASN A 219 -9.30 15.02 2.23
N PRO A 220 -8.54 15.32 1.16
CA PRO A 220 -8.12 14.32 0.18
C PRO A 220 -7.38 13.12 0.79
N VAL A 221 -6.54 13.34 1.81
CA VAL A 221 -5.82 12.25 2.48
C VAL A 221 -6.81 11.32 3.16
N ASP A 222 -7.74 11.84 3.96
CA ASP A 222 -8.67 10.98 4.68
C ASP A 222 -9.67 10.27 3.77
N LEU A 223 -10.14 10.90 2.69
CA LEU A 223 -11.00 10.25 1.69
C LEU A 223 -10.31 9.06 1.02
N THR A 224 -9.02 9.21 0.68
CA THR A 224 -8.24 8.10 0.10
C THR A 224 -7.99 7.00 1.12
N GLN A 225 -7.82 7.32 2.41
CA GLN A 225 -7.74 6.31 3.46
C GLN A 225 -9.06 5.54 3.64
N ILE A 226 -10.19 6.23 3.63
CA ILE A 226 -11.51 5.58 3.68
C ILE A 226 -11.67 4.61 2.51
N ALA A 227 -11.36 5.06 1.29
CA ALA A 227 -11.40 4.22 0.10
C ALA A 227 -10.48 2.99 0.23
N PHE A 228 -9.27 3.17 0.74
CA PHE A 228 -8.34 2.08 1.03
C PHE A 228 -8.93 1.05 2.00
N PHE A 229 -9.41 1.49 3.18
CA PHE A 229 -9.97 0.57 4.16
C PHE A 229 -11.19 -0.17 3.63
N VAL A 230 -12.11 0.53 2.93
CA VAL A 230 -13.30 -0.09 2.34
C VAL A 230 -12.91 -1.15 1.31
N LEU A 231 -12.00 -0.84 0.39
CA LEU A 231 -11.62 -1.80 -0.66
C LEU A 231 -10.84 -2.99 -0.11
N VAL A 232 -9.91 -2.80 0.83
CA VAL A 232 -9.16 -3.92 1.41
C VAL A 232 -10.06 -4.81 2.28
N LEU A 233 -10.99 -4.24 3.04
CA LEU A 233 -12.00 -5.02 3.77
C LEU A 233 -12.93 -5.78 2.84
N ASP A 234 -13.38 -5.16 1.74
CA ASP A 234 -14.21 -5.83 0.73
C ASP A 234 -13.45 -7.02 0.09
N SER A 235 -12.13 -6.88 -0.07
CA SER A 235 -11.26 -7.94 -0.61
C SER A 235 -11.21 -9.20 0.26
N LEU A 236 -11.51 -9.12 1.56
CA LEU A 236 -11.54 -10.29 2.44
C LEU A 236 -12.63 -11.31 2.05
N LYS A 237 -13.66 -10.87 1.32
CA LYS A 237 -14.70 -11.74 0.78
C LYS A 237 -14.15 -12.70 -0.30
N LEU A 238 -13.08 -12.30 -0.97
CA LEU A 238 -12.45 -13.04 -2.08
C LEU A 238 -11.39 -14.05 -1.60
N VAL A 239 -10.90 -13.90 -0.36
CA VAL A 239 -9.96 -14.87 0.25
C VAL A 239 -10.70 -16.17 0.55
N ASN A 240 -10.05 -17.33 0.53
CA ASN A 240 -10.71 -18.59 0.91
C ASN A 240 -11.21 -18.55 2.39
N PRO A 241 -12.47 -18.91 2.70
CA PRO A 241 -12.97 -18.99 4.08
C PRO A 241 -12.16 -19.90 5.01
N SER A 242 -11.48 -20.93 4.47
CA SER A 242 -10.62 -21.81 5.27
C SER A 242 -9.37 -21.12 5.82
N MET A 243 -8.97 -19.98 5.24
CA MET A 243 -7.79 -19.19 5.63
C MET A 243 -8.11 -18.25 6.81
N LYS A 244 -8.70 -18.80 7.87
CA LYS A 244 -9.20 -18.03 9.02
C LYS A 244 -8.08 -17.24 9.71
N ILE A 245 -6.93 -17.86 9.93
CA ILE A 245 -5.76 -17.24 10.59
C ILE A 245 -5.25 -16.04 9.77
N GLN A 246 -5.14 -16.18 8.45
CA GLN A 246 -4.66 -15.09 7.60
C GLN A 246 -5.65 -13.93 7.59
N ARG A 247 -6.96 -14.22 7.54
CA ARG A 247 -8.01 -13.20 7.66
C ARG A 247 -7.95 -12.47 8.99
N GLU A 248 -7.71 -13.18 10.10
CA GLU A 248 -7.51 -12.58 11.42
C GLU A 248 -6.27 -11.68 11.45
N HIS A 249 -5.14 -12.14 10.92
CA HIS A 249 -3.92 -11.32 10.83
C HIS A 249 -4.12 -10.05 9.98
N ILE A 250 -4.81 -10.15 8.84
CA ILE A 250 -5.15 -8.97 8.02
C ILE A 250 -6.05 -8.02 8.82
N GLY A 251 -7.03 -8.54 9.56
CA GLY A 251 -7.88 -7.75 10.44
C GLY A 251 -7.08 -6.98 11.51
N VAL A 252 -6.10 -7.64 12.14
CA VAL A 252 -5.20 -7.01 13.13
C VAL A 252 -4.35 -5.91 12.49
N ILE A 253 -3.77 -6.16 11.31
CA ILE A 253 -3.00 -5.16 10.56
C ILE A 253 -3.88 -3.96 10.23
N LEU A 254 -5.07 -4.17 9.68
CA LEU A 254 -6.01 -3.09 9.35
C LEU A 254 -6.45 -2.30 10.59
N ALA A 255 -6.67 -2.97 11.72
CA ALA A 255 -6.98 -2.29 12.99
C ALA A 255 -5.82 -1.41 13.46
N GLY A 256 -4.57 -1.88 13.35
CA GLY A 256 -3.37 -1.09 13.64
C GLY A 256 -3.22 0.13 12.73
N LEU A 257 -3.42 -0.04 11.42
CA LEU A 257 -3.39 1.07 10.46
C LEU A 257 -4.52 2.07 10.72
N CYS A 258 -5.72 1.59 11.09
CA CYS A 258 -6.84 2.46 11.45
C CYS A 258 -6.52 3.28 12.71
N PHE A 259 -5.88 2.67 13.72
CA PHE A 259 -5.40 3.39 14.89
C PHE A 259 -4.37 4.48 14.56
N VAL A 260 -3.40 4.16 13.68
CA VAL A 260 -2.41 5.15 13.18
C VAL A 260 -3.12 6.28 12.43
N TRP A 261 -4.05 5.95 11.54
CA TRP A 261 -4.83 6.92 10.78
C TRP A 261 -5.67 7.84 11.68
N LEU A 262 -6.42 7.30 12.64
CA LEU A 262 -7.22 8.11 13.58
C LEU A 262 -6.33 9.03 14.42
N THR A 263 -5.17 8.55 14.84
CA THR A 263 -4.18 9.38 15.54
C THR A 263 -3.67 10.50 14.62
N ALA A 264 -3.38 10.21 13.35
CA ALA A 264 -2.95 11.21 12.37
C ALA A 264 -4.06 12.24 12.07
N VAL A 265 -5.34 11.82 11.96
CA VAL A 265 -6.48 12.73 11.79
C VAL A 265 -6.56 13.72 12.94
N LEU A 266 -6.43 13.23 14.19
CA LEU A 266 -6.39 14.11 15.35
C LEU A 266 -5.22 15.09 15.28
N ILE A 267 -4.02 14.60 15.01
CA ILE A 267 -2.82 15.42 14.92
C ILE A 267 -2.95 16.51 13.85
N ARG A 268 -3.44 16.17 12.66
CA ARG A 268 -3.74 17.14 11.58
C ARG A 268 -4.81 18.14 12.01
N SER A 269 -5.84 17.70 12.71
CA SER A 269 -6.88 18.60 13.25
C SER A 269 -6.29 19.61 14.22
N MET A 270 -5.39 19.18 15.11
CA MET A 270 -4.69 20.09 16.03
C MET A 270 -3.80 21.07 15.28
N HIS A 271 -3.08 20.62 14.25
CA HIS A 271 -2.28 21.49 13.38
C HIS A 271 -3.13 22.59 12.73
N HIS A 272 -4.22 22.22 12.06
CA HIS A 272 -5.04 23.16 11.29
C HIS A 272 -5.91 24.08 12.15
N TYR A 273 -6.45 23.60 13.28
CA TYR A 273 -7.36 24.40 14.11
C TYR A 273 -6.68 25.17 15.24
N LEU A 274 -5.48 24.78 15.67
CA LEU A 274 -4.75 25.44 16.75
C LEU A 274 -3.44 26.11 16.29
N ASP A 275 -3.17 26.09 14.97
CA ASP A 275 -1.99 26.69 14.35
C ASP A 275 -0.67 26.18 14.96
N ILE A 276 -0.62 24.87 15.24
CA ILE A 276 0.56 24.20 15.81
C ILE A 276 1.37 23.62 14.66
N GLY A 277 2.69 23.84 14.60
CA GLY A 277 3.56 23.30 13.54
C GLY A 277 3.39 21.79 13.33
N PHE A 278 3.29 21.35 12.06
CA PHE A 278 3.22 19.93 11.69
C PHE A 278 4.61 19.29 11.68
N ASP A 279 5.22 19.19 12.86
CA ASP A 279 6.50 18.52 13.06
C ASP A 279 6.56 17.88 14.44
N LEU A 280 7.38 16.83 14.56
CA LEU A 280 7.48 16.05 15.79
C LEU A 280 7.95 16.90 16.97
N SER A 281 8.80 17.91 16.73
CA SER A 281 9.36 18.73 17.80
C SER A 281 8.31 19.66 18.41
N ALA A 282 7.46 20.29 17.60
CA ALA A 282 6.36 21.12 18.08
C ALA A 282 5.25 20.28 18.75
N MET A 283 4.88 19.15 18.15
CA MET A 283 3.74 18.33 18.62
C MET A 283 4.04 17.52 19.88
N SER A 284 5.31 17.11 20.08
CA SER A 284 5.69 16.32 21.25
C SER A 284 5.66 17.13 22.56
N VAL A 285 5.91 18.44 22.48
CA VAL A 285 5.95 19.35 23.64
C VAL A 285 4.63 20.08 23.89
N ASP A 286 3.73 20.18 22.91
CA ASP A 286 2.43 20.85 23.12
C ASP A 286 1.50 19.99 23.99
N THR A 287 1.17 20.52 25.17
CA THR A 287 0.34 19.83 26.18
C THR A 287 -1.08 19.56 25.70
N ARG A 288 -1.64 20.40 24.82
CA ARG A 288 -2.99 20.21 24.25
C ARG A 288 -3.00 19.03 23.29
N VAL A 289 -1.98 18.93 22.43
CA VAL A 289 -1.80 17.78 21.52
C VAL A 289 -1.64 16.49 22.32
N GLN A 290 -0.78 16.49 23.33
CA GLN A 290 -0.55 15.31 24.17
C GLN A 290 -1.81 14.86 24.92
N SER A 291 -2.56 15.82 25.46
CA SER A 291 -3.85 15.56 26.14
C SER A 291 -4.89 14.99 25.17
N ALA A 292 -5.01 15.57 23.97
CA ALA A 292 -5.94 15.11 22.95
C ALA A 292 -5.63 13.67 22.50
N ILE A 293 -4.34 13.35 22.29
CA ILE A 293 -3.89 11.98 21.96
C ILE A 293 -4.26 11.01 23.08
N SER A 294 -4.04 11.38 24.35
CA SER A 294 -4.39 10.56 25.52
C SER A 294 -5.89 10.29 25.59
N ILE A 295 -6.72 11.30 25.34
CA ILE A 295 -8.18 11.16 25.28
C ILE A 295 -8.58 10.21 24.15
N LEU A 296 -8.06 10.43 22.93
CA LEU A 296 -8.37 9.58 21.78
C LEU A 296 -7.99 8.12 22.03
N TRP A 297 -6.77 7.86 22.51
CA TRP A 297 -6.31 6.50 22.79
C TRP A 297 -7.11 5.83 23.89
N THR A 298 -7.54 6.57 24.90
CA THR A 298 -8.43 6.06 25.95
C THR A 298 -9.78 5.67 25.38
N VAL A 299 -10.39 6.53 24.55
CA VAL A 299 -11.67 6.25 23.89
C VAL A 299 -11.57 5.02 22.98
N ILE A 300 -10.50 4.91 22.18
CA ILE A 300 -10.25 3.74 21.33
C ILE A 300 -10.04 2.48 22.17
N GLY A 301 -9.22 2.55 23.22
CA GLY A 301 -8.93 1.42 24.10
C GLY A 301 -10.18 0.91 24.82
N MET A 302 -10.96 1.82 25.41
CA MET A 302 -12.25 1.48 26.04
C MET A 302 -13.26 0.93 25.04
N GLY A 303 -13.36 1.53 23.85
CA GLY A 303 -14.22 1.05 22.77
C GLY A 303 -13.85 -0.37 22.33
N ALA A 304 -12.56 -0.64 22.20
CA ALA A 304 -12.03 -1.96 21.87
C ALA A 304 -12.35 -2.99 22.98
N MET A 305 -12.18 -2.63 24.25
CA MET A 305 -12.54 -3.48 25.39
C MET A 305 -14.05 -3.79 25.41
N LEU A 306 -14.91 -2.77 25.26
CA LEU A 306 -16.36 -2.94 25.24
C LEU A 306 -16.80 -3.84 24.07
N PHE A 307 -16.28 -3.58 22.88
CA PHE A 307 -16.55 -4.41 21.70
C PHE A 307 -16.06 -5.85 21.92
N ALA A 308 -14.87 -6.02 22.50
CA ALA A 308 -14.30 -7.33 22.79
C ALA A 308 -15.11 -8.12 23.82
N SER A 309 -15.60 -7.48 24.90
CA SER A 309 -16.47 -8.13 25.89
C SER A 309 -17.78 -8.61 25.28
N ARG A 310 -18.40 -7.81 24.39
CA ARG A 310 -19.64 -8.19 23.69
C ARG A 310 -19.44 -9.34 22.70
N ASN A 311 -18.28 -9.42 22.07
CA ASN A 311 -17.97 -10.42 21.04
C ASN A 311 -17.11 -11.59 21.52
N LYS A 312 -16.83 -11.67 22.84
CA LYS A 312 -15.98 -12.70 23.47
C LYS A 312 -14.55 -12.76 22.88
N LEU A 313 -13.99 -11.61 22.48
CA LEU A 313 -12.67 -11.51 21.86
C LEU A 313 -11.58 -11.18 22.89
N ARG A 314 -11.15 -12.17 23.67
CA ARG A 314 -10.14 -11.96 24.73
C ARG A 314 -8.86 -11.25 24.28
N PRO A 315 -8.24 -11.58 23.11
CA PRO A 315 -7.03 -10.87 22.66
C PRO A 315 -7.27 -9.38 22.43
N LEU A 316 -8.39 -9.00 21.82
CA LEU A 316 -8.74 -7.60 21.57
C LEU A 316 -9.00 -6.84 22.88
N TRP A 317 -9.61 -7.50 23.87
CA TRP A 317 -9.80 -6.92 25.20
C TRP A 317 -8.45 -6.57 25.85
N ILE A 318 -7.48 -7.49 25.79
CA ILE A 318 -6.13 -7.28 26.34
C ILE A 318 -5.42 -6.14 25.62
N VAL A 319 -5.53 -6.05 24.29
CA VAL A 319 -4.97 -4.93 23.51
C VAL A 319 -5.57 -3.60 23.95
N GLY A 320 -6.90 -3.52 24.12
CA GLY A 320 -7.56 -2.31 24.61
C GLY A 320 -7.14 -1.93 26.03
N ALA A 321 -7.06 -2.92 26.95
CA ALA A 321 -6.58 -2.71 28.31
C ALA A 321 -5.12 -2.24 28.35
N ALA A 322 -4.26 -2.82 27.51
CA ALA A 322 -2.86 -2.42 27.37
C ALA A 322 -2.75 -0.98 26.84
N LEU A 323 -3.55 -0.61 25.83
CA LEU A 323 -3.57 0.76 25.30
C LEU A 323 -3.99 1.77 26.37
N VAL A 324 -5.05 1.47 27.15
CA VAL A 324 -5.45 2.30 28.30
C VAL A 324 -4.29 2.39 29.30
N GLY A 325 -3.68 1.26 29.66
CA GLY A 325 -2.52 1.21 30.56
C GLY A 325 -1.34 2.08 30.09
N VAL A 326 -1.05 2.08 28.78
CA VAL A 326 -0.04 2.96 28.18
C VAL A 326 -0.41 4.43 28.37
N VAL A 327 -1.68 4.80 28.16
CA VAL A 327 -2.14 6.18 28.42
C VAL A 327 -1.97 6.55 29.89
N LEU A 328 -2.29 5.65 30.82
CA LEU A 328 -2.10 5.89 32.25
C LEU A 328 -0.64 6.24 32.53
N VAL A 329 0.26 5.35 32.15
CA VAL A 329 1.70 5.51 32.33
C VAL A 329 2.17 6.82 31.70
N LYS A 330 1.72 7.12 30.48
CA LYS A 330 2.00 8.38 29.79
C LYS A 330 1.56 9.59 30.63
N MET A 331 0.34 9.61 31.14
CA MET A 331 -0.14 10.71 32.00
C MET A 331 0.68 10.82 33.28
N PHE A 332 1.13 9.68 33.84
CA PHE A 332 1.98 9.68 35.01
C PHE A 332 3.35 10.32 34.78
N PHE A 333 3.96 10.11 33.60
CA PHE A 333 5.30 10.63 33.31
C PHE A 333 5.31 12.01 32.67
N ILE A 334 4.31 12.32 31.83
CA ILE A 334 4.26 13.57 31.07
C ILE A 334 3.48 14.65 31.83
N ASP A 335 2.33 14.30 32.41
CA ASP A 335 1.45 15.30 33.02
C ASP A 335 1.81 15.60 34.48
N LEU A 336 2.49 14.70 35.22
CA LEU A 336 2.95 15.02 36.58
C LEU A 336 4.07 16.07 36.61
N GLY A 337 4.86 16.21 35.55
CA GLY A 337 5.97 17.18 35.49
C GLY A 337 5.52 18.61 35.19
N ALA A 338 4.38 18.78 34.52
CA ALA A 338 3.92 20.06 34.00
C ALA A 338 2.67 20.64 34.70
N SER A 339 1.99 19.87 35.56
CA SER A 339 0.71 20.26 36.18
C SER A 339 0.82 20.61 37.68
N GLY A 340 -0.06 21.51 38.13
CA GLY A 340 -0.20 21.86 39.55
C GLY A 340 -0.77 20.71 40.40
N THR A 341 -0.58 20.77 41.72
CA THR A 341 -1.03 19.71 42.66
C THR A 341 -2.51 19.34 42.53
N VAL A 342 -3.39 20.30 42.23
CA VAL A 342 -4.83 20.09 42.08
C VAL A 342 -5.18 19.39 40.77
N GLU A 343 -4.56 19.79 39.66
CA GLU A 343 -4.74 19.17 38.34
C GLU A 343 -4.36 17.69 38.39
N ARG A 344 -3.27 17.36 39.10
CA ARG A 344 -2.82 15.99 39.33
C ARG A 344 -3.87 15.15 40.07
N ILE A 345 -4.51 15.68 41.12
CA ILE A 345 -5.56 14.98 41.88
C ILE A 345 -6.78 14.72 40.98
N VAL A 346 -7.22 15.73 40.23
CA VAL A 346 -8.37 15.60 39.32
C VAL A 346 -8.09 14.57 38.22
N SER A 347 -6.89 14.60 37.62
CA SER A 347 -6.48 13.60 36.62
C SER A 347 -6.50 12.18 37.18
N PHE A 348 -5.99 11.95 38.40
CA PHE A 348 -6.07 10.63 39.04
C PHE A 348 -7.48 10.16 39.34
N LEU A 349 -8.38 11.06 39.74
CA LEU A 349 -9.78 10.71 39.97
C LEU A 349 -10.51 10.35 38.68
N VAL A 350 -10.31 11.12 37.60
CA VAL A 350 -10.93 10.84 36.29
C VAL A 350 -10.43 9.51 35.75
N VAL A 351 -9.11 9.32 35.72
CA VAL A 351 -8.47 8.08 35.31
C VAL A 351 -8.93 6.89 36.17
N GLY A 352 -8.90 7.03 37.49
CA GLY A 352 -9.32 5.97 38.41
C GLY A 352 -10.80 5.60 38.23
N SER A 353 -11.67 6.60 38.03
CA SER A 353 -13.09 6.38 37.76
C SER A 353 -13.30 5.67 36.42
N LEU A 354 -12.55 6.03 35.37
CA LEU A 354 -12.60 5.36 34.08
C LEU A 354 -12.15 3.90 34.19
N LEU A 355 -11.12 3.59 34.98
CA LEU A 355 -10.68 2.21 35.21
C LEU A 355 -11.72 1.37 35.94
N VAL A 356 -12.35 1.95 36.98
CA VAL A 356 -13.45 1.29 37.70
C VAL A 356 -14.64 1.04 36.76
N ALA A 357 -15.05 2.04 35.99
CA ALA A 357 -16.13 1.92 35.02
C ALA A 357 -15.81 0.85 33.96
N THR A 358 -14.58 0.84 33.45
CA THR A 358 -14.15 -0.13 32.45
C THR A 358 -14.12 -1.55 33.03
N GLY A 359 -13.61 -1.74 34.24
CA GLY A 359 -13.62 -3.03 34.93
C GLY A 359 -15.03 -3.55 35.23
N TYR A 360 -15.99 -2.66 35.49
CA TYR A 360 -17.39 -3.01 35.71
C TYR A 360 -18.13 -3.35 34.40
N PHE A 361 -18.01 -2.52 33.37
CA PHE A 361 -18.77 -2.67 32.11
C PHE A 361 -18.12 -3.61 31.09
N SER A 362 -16.84 -3.91 31.23
CA SER A 362 -16.09 -4.70 30.28
C SER A 362 -15.35 -5.85 30.98
N PRO A 363 -16.09 -6.88 31.48
CA PRO A 363 -15.45 -8.05 32.06
C PRO A 363 -14.61 -8.78 31.00
N ILE A 364 -13.51 -9.37 31.47
CA ILE A 364 -12.60 -10.15 30.62
C ILE A 364 -13.36 -11.36 30.08
N PRO A 365 -13.39 -11.57 28.75
CA PRO A 365 -13.97 -12.79 28.19
C PRO A 365 -13.27 -14.05 28.74
N GLU A 366 -14.07 -15.05 29.14
CA GLU A 366 -13.57 -16.34 29.59
C GLU A 366 -12.64 -16.98 28.54
N LYS A 367 -11.63 -17.72 29.00
CA LYS A 367 -10.77 -18.49 28.10
C LYS A 367 -11.63 -19.58 27.47
N TYR A 368 -11.54 -19.79 26.15
CA TYR A 368 -12.12 -20.98 25.53
C TYR A 368 -11.48 -22.20 26.22
N ALA A 369 -12.26 -22.92 27.03
CA ALA A 369 -11.83 -24.17 27.62
C ALA A 369 -11.80 -25.22 26.49
N ASP A 370 -10.65 -25.86 26.30
CA ASP A 370 -10.53 -27.01 25.41
C ASP A 370 -11.48 -28.12 25.95
N PRO A 371 -12.33 -28.75 25.13
CA PRO A 371 -13.18 -29.86 25.57
C PRO A 371 -12.42 -30.95 26.35
N GLY A 372 -11.11 -31.13 26.09
CA GLY A 372 -10.26 -32.06 26.84
C GLY A 372 -9.98 -31.65 28.29
N GLU A 373 -9.96 -30.35 28.60
CA GLU A 373 -9.70 -29.83 29.95
C GLU A 373 -10.93 -29.98 30.86
N LYS A 374 -12.14 -29.80 30.30
CA LYS A 374 -13.40 -30.07 31.01
C LYS A 374 -13.65 -31.55 31.30
N MET A 375 -13.17 -32.44 30.43
CA MET A 375 -13.28 -33.89 30.67
C MET A 375 -12.39 -34.34 31.83
N ALA A 376 -11.18 -33.79 31.95
CA ALA A 376 -10.26 -34.07 33.05
C ALA A 376 -10.78 -33.54 34.40
N GLU A 377 -11.41 -32.36 34.44
CA GLU A 377 -12.04 -31.87 35.67
C GLU A 377 -13.29 -32.68 36.05
N SER A 378 -14.04 -33.23 35.09
CA SER A 378 -15.23 -34.06 35.38
C SER A 378 -14.90 -35.51 35.77
N SER A 379 -13.69 -36.02 35.46
CA SER A 379 -13.27 -37.37 35.86
C SER A 379 -12.68 -37.45 37.27
N HIS A 380 -12.47 -36.29 37.92
CA HIS A 380 -11.94 -36.16 39.27
C HIS A 380 -12.98 -35.70 40.30
N ALA A 381 -14.23 -35.53 39.89
CA ALA A 381 -15.40 -35.37 40.75
C ALA A 381 -16.22 -36.66 40.74
#